data_AF-A0A6B3FUD9-F1
#
_entry.id   AF-A0A6B3FUD9-F1
#
_cell.length_a   1.000
_cell.length_b   1.000
_cell.length_c   1.000
_cell.angle_alpha   90.00
_cell.angle_beta   90.00
_cell.angle_gamma   90.00
#
_symmetry.space_group_name_H-M   'P 1'
#
loop_
_entity.id
_entity.type
_entity.pdbx_description
1 polymer ?
#
loop_
_entity_poly.entity_id
_entity_poly.type
_entity_poly.pdbx_seq_one_letter_code
_entity_poly.pdbx_strand_id
1 'polypeptide(L)'
;LRASDTVTGRHLDDRAVLKEEVRKPTGALEIRGATAHNLQDVDVDIPLGVLTVITGVAGSGKSSLVHGSIPAGENVISVDQSPIKGSRRSNPATYTGLLEPIRKAFAKANGVKPALFSANSEGACP
;
A
#
# COMPACT_ATOMS: atom_id res chain seq x y z
N LEU A 1 13.90 12.67 -27.50
CA LEU A 1 13.05 12.03 -26.46
C LEU A 1 11.56 12.17 -26.77
N ARG A 2 10.99 13.39 -26.86
CA ARG A 2 9.58 13.57 -27.24
C ARG A 2 9.19 12.96 -28.60
N ALA A 3 10.06 13.10 -29.60
CA ALA A 3 9.87 12.50 -30.93
C ALA A 3 10.16 10.99 -31.01
N SER A 4 10.51 10.33 -29.89
CA SER A 4 10.73 8.88 -29.90
C SER A 4 9.40 8.16 -29.75
N ASP A 5 9.17 7.09 -30.51
CA ASP A 5 8.02 6.19 -30.35
C ASP A 5 8.22 5.24 -29.15
N THR A 6 8.40 5.83 -27.97
CA THR A 6 8.56 5.09 -26.71
C THR A 6 7.47 5.49 -25.73
N VAL A 7 7.21 4.64 -24.73
CA VAL A 7 6.25 4.94 -23.66
C VAL A 7 6.64 6.24 -22.94
N THR A 8 7.93 6.43 -22.65
CA THR A 8 8.44 7.69 -22.04
C THR A 8 8.23 8.88 -22.97
N GLY A 9 8.53 8.74 -24.27
CA GLY A 9 8.31 9.79 -25.27
C GLY A 9 6.87 10.28 -25.31
N ARG A 10 5.90 9.34 -25.28
CA ARG A 10 4.46 9.63 -25.25
C ARG A 10 4.01 10.36 -23.98
N HIS A 11 4.54 10.01 -22.81
CA HIS A 11 4.12 10.60 -21.53
C HIS A 11 4.83 11.92 -21.18
N LEU A 12 5.85 12.33 -21.92
CA LEU A 12 6.56 13.60 -21.66
C LEU A 12 5.68 14.85 -21.86
N ASP A 13 4.65 14.75 -22.70
CA ASP A 13 3.67 15.82 -22.95
C ASP A 13 2.26 15.45 -22.46
N ASP A 14 2.11 14.29 -21.81
CA ASP A 14 0.83 13.86 -21.26
C ASP A 14 0.47 14.73 -20.05
N ARG A 15 -0.67 15.41 -20.16
CA ARG A 15 -1.22 16.22 -19.08
C ARG A 15 -2.44 15.51 -18.53
N ALA A 16 -2.36 15.11 -17.27
CA ALA A 16 -3.51 14.58 -16.56
C ALA A 16 -4.65 15.62 -16.57
N VAL A 17 -5.82 15.21 -17.04
CA VAL A 17 -7.04 16.03 -16.99
C VAL A 17 -7.65 15.88 -15.60
N LEU A 18 -7.97 17.00 -14.96
CA LEU A 18 -8.63 16.99 -13.65
C LEU A 18 -10.12 16.65 -13.82
N LYS A 19 -10.66 15.88 -12.87
CA LYS A 19 -12.09 15.61 -12.80
C LYS A 19 -12.83 16.90 -12.43
N GLU A 20 -13.94 17.18 -13.12
CA GLU A 20 -14.79 18.34 -12.81
C GLU A 20 -15.56 18.16 -11.50
N GLU A 21 -16.01 16.93 -11.24
CA GLU A 21 -16.70 16.56 -10.01
C GLU A 21 -15.88 15.57 -9.17
N VAL A 22 -15.83 15.84 -7.87
CA VAL A 22 -15.14 15.01 -6.87
C VAL A 22 -16.06 14.70 -5.71
N ARG A 23 -15.76 13.59 -5.03
CA ARG A 23 -16.51 13.18 -3.84
C ARG A 23 -16.34 14.20 -2.71
N LYS A 24 -17.42 14.49 -1.99
CA LYS A 24 -17.38 15.29 -0.76
C LYS A 24 -16.86 14.48 0.42
N PRO A 25 -16.04 15.06 1.32
CA PRO A 25 -15.64 14.41 2.57
C PRO A 25 -16.84 14.00 3.41
N THR A 26 -16.71 12.90 4.15
CA THR A 26 -17.76 12.37 5.05
C THR A 26 -17.46 12.58 6.52
N GLY A 27 -16.33 13.20 6.85
CA GLY A 27 -15.85 13.44 8.21
C GLY A 27 -14.38 13.86 8.19
N ALA A 28 -13.73 13.89 9.35
CA ALA A 28 -12.32 14.17 9.49
C ALA A 28 -11.68 13.26 10.55
N LEU A 29 -10.43 12.89 10.29
CA LEU A 29 -9.51 12.36 11.28
C LEU A 29 -8.72 13.54 11.84
N GLU A 30 -8.94 13.85 13.11
CA GLU A 30 -8.31 14.98 13.77
C GLU A 30 -6.96 14.59 14.38
N ILE A 31 -5.91 15.28 13.97
CA ILE A 31 -4.61 15.26 14.62
C ILE A 31 -4.48 16.55 15.42
N ARG A 32 -4.12 16.42 16.70
CA ARG A 32 -3.99 17.54 17.64
C ARG A 32 -2.66 17.47 18.37
N GLY A 33 -1.99 18.63 18.52
CA GLY A 33 -0.76 18.79 19.28
C GLY A 33 0.40 17.92 18.79
N ALA A 34 0.51 17.71 17.46
CA ALA A 34 1.54 16.83 16.93
C ALA A 34 2.94 17.46 17.09
N THR A 35 3.77 16.78 17.88
CA THR A 35 5.12 17.24 18.28
C THR A 35 6.21 16.21 17.97
N ALA A 36 5.87 15.14 17.23
CA ALA A 36 6.82 14.09 16.90
C ALA A 36 7.96 14.61 16.00
N HIS A 37 9.20 14.28 16.36
CA HIS A 37 10.42 14.70 15.66
C HIS A 37 10.54 16.23 15.53
N ASN A 38 10.34 16.78 14.32
CA ASN A 38 10.48 18.21 14.04
C ASN A 38 9.14 18.92 13.86
N LEU A 39 8.01 18.27 14.19
CA LEU A 39 6.71 18.91 14.22
C LEU A 39 6.62 19.90 15.38
N GLN A 40 5.98 21.05 15.14
CA GLN A 40 5.89 22.15 16.09
C GLN A 40 4.42 22.38 16.46
N ASP A 41 3.91 21.56 17.37
CA ASP A 41 2.54 21.66 17.91
C ASP A 41 1.47 21.77 16.81
N VAL A 42 1.48 20.80 15.88
CA VAL A 42 0.66 20.86 14.67
C VAL A 42 -0.73 20.26 14.91
N ASP A 43 -1.76 21.05 14.61
CA ASP A 43 -3.15 20.63 14.51
C ASP A 43 -3.57 20.52 13.03
N VAL A 44 -4.18 19.39 12.65
CA VAL A 44 -4.69 19.21 11.28
C VAL A 44 -5.86 18.24 11.23
N ASP A 45 -6.81 18.52 10.35
CA ASP A 45 -7.95 17.64 10.05
C ASP A 45 -7.72 16.96 8.70
N ILE A 46 -7.62 15.64 8.70
CA ILE A 46 -7.50 14.84 7.49
C ILE A 46 -8.91 14.43 7.04
N PRO A 47 -9.43 14.94 5.91
CA PRO A 47 -10.79 14.62 5.48
C PRO A 47 -10.93 13.14 5.13
N LEU A 48 -11.97 12.52 5.66
CA LEU A 48 -12.31 11.11 5.45
C LEU A 48 -13.21 10.94 4.24
N GLY A 49 -13.19 9.73 3.68
CA GLY A 49 -13.99 9.36 2.51
C GLY A 49 -13.42 9.84 1.17
N VAL A 50 -12.33 10.61 1.19
CA VAL A 50 -11.67 11.16 -0.02
C VAL A 50 -10.20 10.78 -0.07
N LEU A 51 -9.56 10.91 -1.23
CA LEU A 51 -8.12 10.77 -1.36
C LEU A 51 -7.44 12.07 -0.89
N THR A 52 -6.75 12.00 0.23
CA THR A 52 -5.97 13.11 0.78
C THR A 52 -4.49 12.87 0.53
N VAL A 53 -3.81 13.87 -0.04
CA VAL A 53 -2.37 13.82 -0.30
C VAL A 53 -1.66 14.79 0.62
N ILE A 54 -0.75 14.27 1.45
CA ILE A 54 0.15 15.08 2.27
C ILE A 54 1.42 15.32 1.47
N THR A 55 1.71 16.58 1.15
CA THR A 55 2.84 17.00 0.34
C THR A 55 3.74 17.97 1.10
N GLY A 56 4.93 18.25 0.55
CA GLY A 56 5.93 19.12 1.16
C GLY A 56 7.35 18.67 0.84
N VAL A 57 8.31 19.57 1.04
CA VAL A 57 9.73 19.32 0.77
C VAL A 57 10.31 18.16 1.60
N ALA A 58 11.43 17.59 1.17
CA ALA A 58 12.13 16.57 1.96
C ALA A 58 12.45 17.12 3.37
N GLY A 59 12.23 16.31 4.42
CA GLY A 59 12.43 16.73 5.81
C GLY A 59 11.30 17.57 6.43
N SER A 60 10.22 17.88 5.69
CA SER A 60 9.11 18.70 6.22
C SER A 60 8.23 18.05 7.30
N GLY A 61 8.55 16.83 7.76
CA GLY A 61 7.79 16.15 8.81
C GLY A 61 6.58 15.32 8.35
N LYS A 62 6.36 15.11 7.04
CA LYS A 62 5.21 14.33 6.51
C LYS A 62 5.08 12.94 7.14
N SER A 63 6.19 12.19 7.18
CA SER A 63 6.20 10.84 7.76
C SER A 63 6.00 10.88 9.28
N SER A 64 6.54 11.89 9.96
CA SER A 64 6.32 12.11 11.40
C SER A 64 4.85 12.36 11.69
N LEU A 65 4.17 13.15 10.86
CA LEU A 65 2.74 13.43 10.99
C LEU A 65 1.88 12.17 10.79
N VAL A 66 2.13 11.42 9.71
CA VAL A 66 1.32 10.24 9.36
C VAL A 66 1.58 9.04 10.28
N HIS A 67 2.84 8.73 10.56
CA HIS A 67 3.18 7.52 11.29
C HIS A 67 3.33 7.75 12.80
N GLY A 68 3.55 9.00 13.23
CA GLY A 68 3.82 9.34 14.64
C GLY A 68 2.72 10.15 15.33
N SER A 69 1.71 10.64 14.61
CA SER A 69 0.71 11.56 15.19
C SER A 69 -0.74 11.21 14.90
N ILE A 70 -1.02 10.08 14.24
CA ILE A 70 -2.38 9.54 14.16
C ILE A 70 -2.80 9.05 15.57
N PRO A 71 -3.99 9.43 16.07
CA PRO A 71 -4.48 9.00 17.38
C PRO A 71 -4.55 7.49 17.55
N ALA A 72 -4.23 7.03 18.76
CA ALA A 72 -4.39 5.63 19.13
C ALA A 72 -5.88 5.25 19.18
N GLY A 73 -6.23 4.09 18.62
CA GLY A 73 -7.62 3.59 18.55
C GLY A 73 -8.28 3.77 17.18
N GLU A 74 -7.66 4.55 16.30
CA GLU A 74 -8.09 4.65 14.91
C GLU A 74 -7.74 3.37 14.13
N ASN A 75 -8.69 2.89 13.33
CA ASN A 75 -8.51 1.68 12.54
C ASN A 75 -7.72 2.01 11.25
N VAL A 76 -6.42 2.24 11.40
CA VAL A 76 -5.52 2.65 10.31
C VAL A 76 -4.67 1.49 9.83
N ILE A 77 -4.68 1.27 8.52
CA ILE A 77 -3.77 0.36 7.83
C ILE A 77 -2.69 1.18 7.15
N SER A 78 -1.44 1.04 7.61
CA SER A 78 -0.28 1.64 6.95
C SER A 78 0.27 0.67 5.90
N VAL A 79 0.30 1.12 4.65
CA VAL A 79 0.95 0.41 3.54
C VAL A 79 2.19 1.20 3.15
N ASP A 80 3.37 0.58 3.27
CA ASP A 80 4.66 1.22 3.00
C ASP A 80 5.47 0.46 1.93
N GLN A 81 6.73 0.86 1.75
CA GLN A 81 7.66 0.24 0.82
C GLN A 81 8.57 -0.79 1.50
N SER A 82 8.26 -1.21 2.73
CA SER A 82 9.02 -2.28 3.36
C SER A 82 8.86 -3.57 2.55
N PRO A 83 9.91 -4.41 2.45
CA PRO A 83 9.80 -5.66 1.72
C PRO A 83 8.67 -6.52 2.28
N ILE A 84 7.97 -7.22 1.39
CA ILE A 84 7.03 -8.29 1.76
C ILE A 84 7.85 -9.38 2.47
N LYS A 85 7.88 -9.33 3.81
CA LYS A 85 8.85 -10.05 4.67
C LYS A 85 8.81 -11.57 4.55
N GLY A 86 9.92 -12.19 4.99
CA GLY A 86 9.92 -13.43 5.79
C GLY A 86 11.00 -14.44 5.43
N SER A 87 10.99 -14.95 4.20
CA SER A 87 11.92 -15.96 3.71
C SER A 87 11.89 -16.05 2.19
N ARG A 88 12.71 -16.91 1.58
CA ARG A 88 12.60 -17.29 0.16
C ARG A 88 11.23 -17.86 -0.24
N ARG A 89 10.41 -18.25 0.74
CA ARG A 89 9.07 -18.82 0.55
C ARG A 89 7.98 -17.74 0.50
N SER A 90 8.29 -16.49 0.82
CA SER A 90 7.38 -15.34 0.70
C SER A 90 7.38 -14.80 -0.72
N ASN A 91 6.21 -14.73 -1.34
CA ASN A 91 6.00 -14.18 -2.68
C ASN A 91 4.58 -13.56 -2.79
N PRO A 92 4.24 -12.90 -3.91
CA PRO A 92 2.92 -12.29 -4.07
C PRO A 92 1.74 -13.27 -3.90
N ALA A 93 1.88 -14.54 -4.30
CA ALA A 93 0.80 -15.53 -4.18
C ALA A 93 0.57 -15.96 -2.72
N THR A 94 1.64 -16.03 -1.90
CA THR A 94 1.49 -16.30 -0.47
C THR A 94 0.98 -15.08 0.29
N TYR A 95 1.42 -13.87 -0.09
CA TYR A 95 1.03 -12.63 0.59
C TYR A 95 -0.45 -12.29 0.37
N THR A 96 -0.95 -12.49 -0.85
CA THR A 96 -2.36 -12.25 -1.21
C THR A 96 -3.29 -13.40 -0.82
N GLY A 97 -2.76 -14.53 -0.35
CA GLY A 97 -3.52 -15.75 -0.11
C GLY A 97 -3.92 -16.53 -1.36
N LEU A 98 -3.55 -16.06 -2.56
CA LEU A 98 -3.86 -16.70 -3.85
C LEU A 98 -3.29 -18.12 -3.99
N LEU A 99 -2.22 -18.45 -3.27
CA LEU A 99 -1.63 -19.77 -3.35
C LEU A 99 -2.57 -20.88 -2.87
N GLU A 100 -3.44 -20.62 -1.89
CA GLU A 100 -4.35 -21.62 -1.34
C GLU A 100 -5.41 -22.13 -2.33
N PRO A 101 -6.18 -21.28 -3.03
CA PRO A 101 -7.11 -21.76 -4.05
C PRO A 101 -6.40 -22.48 -5.21
N ILE A 102 -5.20 -22.02 -5.60
CA ILE A 102 -4.39 -22.69 -6.63
C ILE A 102 -4.01 -24.10 -6.17
N ARG A 103 -3.50 -24.25 -4.95
CA ARG A 103 -3.13 -25.56 -4.37
C ARG A 103 -4.31 -26.52 -4.32
N LYS A 104 -5.49 -26.05 -3.92
CA LYS A 104 -6.72 -26.88 -3.88
C LYS A 104 -7.15 -27.33 -5.28
N ALA A 105 -7.04 -26.45 -6.28
CA ALA A 105 -7.38 -26.79 -7.65
C ALA A 105 -6.46 -27.89 -8.21
N PHE A 106 -5.14 -27.74 -8.05
CA PHE A 106 -4.17 -28.75 -8.48
C PHE A 106 -4.31 -30.08 -7.74
N ALA A 107 -4.50 -30.02 -6.41
CA ALA A 107 -4.78 -31.20 -5.59
C ALA A 107 -5.99 -31.99 -6.10
N LYS A 108 -7.11 -31.30 -6.36
CA LYS A 108 -8.32 -31.91 -6.91
C LYS A 108 -8.09 -32.53 -8.28
N ALA A 109 -7.39 -31.85 -9.17
CA ALA A 109 -7.09 -32.34 -10.51
C ALA A 109 -6.20 -33.59 -10.52
N ASN A 110 -5.35 -33.75 -9.49
CA ASN A 110 -4.39 -34.85 -9.41
C ASN A 110 -4.77 -35.93 -8.38
N GLY A 111 -5.90 -35.78 -7.67
CA GLY A 111 -6.33 -36.74 -6.64
C GLY A 111 -5.40 -36.81 -5.41
N VAL A 112 -4.65 -35.75 -5.12
CA VAL A 112 -3.67 -35.71 -4.01
C VAL A 112 -3.99 -34.60 -3.00
N LYS A 113 -3.23 -34.52 -1.90
CA LYS A 113 -3.42 -33.48 -0.87
C LYS A 113 -2.83 -32.12 -1.31
N PRO A 114 -3.49 -30.97 -0.99
CA PRO A 114 -2.95 -29.64 -1.25
C PRO A 114 -1.59 -29.34 -0.59
N ALA A 115 -1.21 -30.10 0.45
CA ALA A 115 0.08 -29.98 1.13
C ALA A 115 1.27 -30.31 0.21
N LEU A 116 1.08 -31.14 -0.81
CA LEU A 116 2.11 -31.49 -1.81
C LEU A 116 2.44 -30.33 -2.77
N PHE A 117 1.61 -29.29 -2.79
CA PHE A 117 1.82 -28.09 -3.62
C PHE A 117 2.18 -26.87 -2.76
N SER A 118 2.71 -27.09 -1.56
CA SER A 118 3.08 -26.04 -0.60
C SER A 118 4.59 -25.92 -0.50
N ALA A 119 5.10 -24.69 -0.62
CA ALA A 119 6.48 -24.39 -0.30
C ALA A 119 6.80 -24.54 1.21
N ASN A 120 5.79 -24.65 2.09
CA ASN A 120 5.98 -24.69 3.55
C ASN A 120 5.63 -26.06 4.17
N SER A 121 5.48 -27.12 3.37
CA SER A 121 4.95 -28.42 3.85
C SER A 121 5.64 -29.60 3.14
N GLU A 122 5.04 -30.80 3.16
CA GLU A 122 5.55 -32.03 2.51
C GLU A 122 5.98 -31.84 1.04
N GLY A 123 5.41 -30.87 0.32
CA GLY A 123 5.78 -30.53 -1.05
C GLY A 123 6.96 -29.57 -1.22
N ALA A 124 7.66 -29.20 -0.14
CA ALA A 124 8.80 -28.30 -0.23
C ALA A 124 10.00 -29.00 -0.89
N CYS A 125 10.64 -28.34 -1.88
CA CYS A 125 11.96 -28.79 -2.35
C CYS A 125 12.98 -28.72 -1.18
N PRO A 126 13.88 -29.71 -1.05
CA PRO A 126 14.94 -29.73 -0.03
C PRO A 126 15.87 -28.51 -0.12
#